data_AF-A0A920R5W3-F1
#
_entry.id   AF-A0A920R5W3-F1
#
_cell.length_a   1.000
_cell.length_b   1.000
_cell.length_c   1.000
_cell.angle_alpha   90.00
_cell.angle_beta   90.00
_cell.angle_gamma   90.00
#
_symmetry.space_group_name_H-M   'P 1'
#
loop_
_entity.id
_entity.type
_entity.pdbx_description
1 polymer ?
#
loop_
_entity_poly.entity_id
_entity_poly.type
_entity_poly.pdbx_seq_one_letter_code
_entity_poly.pdbx_strand_id
1 'polypeptide(L)'
;MLDDTLILWHGEFGRMPISQRGIGRDHNPGTQTALMIGAGIQGGQEIGASDEWGYKAFEQPISAHDMHATILHLLGLDHEKLTYRYSGRDYRLSDISGKPIPKLSHRRKPALKIVQRGRVDYNLYPFFISIKY
;
A
#
# COMPACT_ATOMS: atom_id res chain seq x y z
N MET A 1 -3.34 17.81 8.19
CA MET A 1 -3.22 17.58 6.74
C MET A 1 -2.64 16.21 6.47
N LEU A 2 -1.36 15.89 6.72
CA LEU A 2 -0.87 14.51 6.48
C LEU A 2 -1.21 13.51 7.60
N ASP A 3 -1.52 13.97 8.81
CA ASP A 3 -1.96 13.10 9.92
C ASP A 3 -3.29 12.38 9.61
N ASP A 4 -4.13 13.03 8.80
CA ASP A 4 -5.50 12.64 8.46
C ASP A 4 -5.71 12.40 6.95
N THR A 5 -4.70 12.64 6.12
CA THR A 5 -4.75 12.37 4.66
C THR A 5 -3.82 11.22 4.32
N LEU A 6 -4.34 10.24 3.56
CA LEU A 6 -3.52 9.22 2.90
C LEU A 6 -3.22 9.68 1.47
N ILE A 7 -1.95 9.70 1.10
CA ILE A 7 -1.50 9.80 -0.28
C ILE A 7 -1.08 8.40 -0.71
N LEU A 8 -1.68 7.91 -1.79
CA LEU A 8 -1.33 6.66 -2.44
C LEU A 8 -0.90 6.96 -3.88
N TRP A 9 0.26 6.45 -4.28
CA TRP A 9 0.73 6.50 -5.66
C TRP A 9 1.24 5.12 -6.06
N HIS A 10 0.57 4.50 -7.02
CA HIS A 10 1.00 3.24 -7.64
C HIS A 10 0.55 3.18 -9.10
N GLY A 11 1.10 2.24 -9.86
CA GLY A 11 0.61 1.92 -11.20
C GLY A 11 -0.48 0.83 -11.17
N GLU A 12 -1.12 0.59 -12.31
CA GLU A 12 -2.02 -0.56 -12.50
C GLU A 12 -1.25 -1.88 -12.63
N PHE A 13 -0.04 -1.83 -13.20
CA PHE A 13 0.85 -2.98 -13.35
C PHE A 13 2.29 -2.54 -13.19
N GLY A 14 3.16 -3.47 -12.78
CA GLY A 14 4.60 -3.27 -12.88
C GLY A 14 5.12 -3.45 -14.31
N ARG A 15 6.44 -3.52 -14.45
CA ARG A 15 7.11 -3.66 -15.75
C ARG A 15 8.03 -4.86 -15.77
N MET A 16 7.85 -5.74 -16.76
CA MET A 16 8.62 -6.98 -16.90
C MET A 16 10.08 -6.62 -17.19
N PRO A 17 11.07 -7.35 -16.66
CA PRO A 17 12.48 -7.15 -17.04
C PRO A 17 12.77 -7.52 -18.50
N ILE A 18 11.77 -8.05 -19.21
CA ILE A 18 11.83 -8.49 -20.61
C ILE A 18 10.79 -7.75 -21.46
N SER A 19 10.99 -7.82 -22.79
CA SER A 19 10.04 -7.33 -23.78
C SER A 19 9.84 -8.38 -24.88
N GLN A 20 8.58 -8.75 -25.13
CA GLN A 20 8.19 -9.63 -26.23
C GLN A 20 8.40 -8.99 -27.60
N ARG A 21 8.39 -7.65 -27.68
CA ARG A 21 8.51 -6.88 -28.93
C ARG A 21 9.90 -6.31 -29.16
N GLY A 22 10.85 -6.58 -28.25
CA GLY A 22 12.23 -6.08 -28.32
C GLY A 22 12.39 -4.57 -28.04
N ILE A 23 11.31 -3.85 -27.76
CA ILE A 23 11.33 -2.41 -27.42
C ILE A 23 10.57 -2.22 -26.10
N GLY A 24 11.11 -1.42 -25.19
CA GLY A 24 10.49 -1.12 -23.90
C GLY A 24 10.44 -2.33 -22.95
N ARG A 25 9.38 -2.41 -22.14
CA ARG A 25 9.11 -3.47 -21.14
C ARG A 25 7.62 -3.81 -21.13
N ASP A 26 7.29 -5.09 -21.00
CA ASP A 26 5.88 -5.56 -20.97
C ASP A 26 5.20 -5.30 -19.61
N HIS A 27 3.88 -5.51 -19.55
CA HIS A 27 3.11 -5.49 -18.30
C HIS A 27 3.52 -6.62 -17.36
N ASN A 28 3.84 -6.29 -16.11
CA ASN A 28 4.16 -7.27 -15.08
C ASN A 28 3.04 -7.39 -14.04
N PRO A 29 2.27 -8.48 -14.03
CA PRO A 29 1.35 -8.79 -12.94
C PRO A 29 2.07 -9.40 -11.71
N GLY A 30 3.31 -9.90 -11.87
CA GLY A 30 4.04 -10.57 -10.80
C GLY A 30 4.57 -9.63 -9.72
N THR A 31 4.88 -8.37 -10.05
CA THR A 31 5.35 -7.37 -9.08
C THR A 31 5.10 -5.96 -9.60
N GLN A 32 4.75 -5.07 -8.69
CA GLN A 32 4.67 -3.63 -8.89
C GLN A 32 5.09 -2.92 -7.61
N THR A 33 5.13 -1.59 -7.65
CA THR A 33 5.48 -0.78 -6.48
C THR A 33 4.42 0.27 -6.20
N ALA A 34 4.14 0.49 -4.92
CA ALA A 34 3.31 1.57 -4.43
C ALA A 34 4.05 2.42 -3.39
N LEU A 35 3.68 3.68 -3.35
CA LEU A 35 4.07 4.67 -2.35
C LEU A 35 2.82 5.03 -1.53
N MET A 36 2.90 4.89 -0.21
CA MET A 36 1.83 5.30 0.71
C MET A 36 2.41 6.26 1.76
N ILE A 37 1.84 7.46 1.90
CA ILE A 37 2.29 8.49 2.85
C ILE A 37 1.09 9.03 3.63
N GLY A 38 1.28 9.33 4.91
CA GLY A 38 0.28 10.00 5.74
C GLY A 38 -0.64 9.04 6.49
N ALA A 39 -1.82 9.50 6.89
CA ALA A 39 -2.79 8.76 7.71
C ALA A 39 -2.21 8.14 9.00
N GLY A 40 -1.15 8.75 9.56
CA GLY A 40 -0.44 8.26 10.74
C GLY A 40 0.49 7.06 10.49
N ILE A 41 0.75 6.70 9.23
CA ILE A 41 1.75 5.71 8.85
C ILE A 41 3.13 6.18 9.30
N GLN A 42 3.92 5.26 9.86
CA GLN A 42 5.30 5.55 10.24
C GLN A 42 6.19 5.70 9.01
N GLY A 43 6.90 6.85 8.92
CA GLY A 43 8.01 7.20 8.01
C GLY A 43 9.09 6.14 7.76
N GLY A 44 9.72 6.17 6.58
CA GLY A 44 11.00 5.49 6.30
C GLY A 44 10.95 3.97 6.36
N GLN A 45 9.90 3.36 5.81
CA GLN A 45 9.72 1.91 5.77
C GLN A 45 9.80 1.38 4.33
N GLU A 46 10.41 0.20 4.20
CA GLU A 46 10.35 -0.63 3.00
C GLU A 46 9.63 -1.93 3.37
N ILE A 47 8.63 -2.30 2.58
CA ILE A 47 7.81 -3.48 2.83
C ILE A 47 7.81 -4.37 1.59
N GLY A 48 8.48 -5.51 1.77
CA GLY A 48 8.65 -6.51 0.73
C GLY A 48 9.70 -6.13 -0.32
N ALA A 49 9.98 -7.07 -1.21
CA ALA A 49 10.96 -6.92 -2.28
C ALA A 49 10.58 -7.85 -3.44
N SER A 50 11.01 -7.51 -4.66
CA SER A 50 10.96 -8.43 -5.78
C SER A 50 12.05 -9.50 -5.67
N ASP A 51 11.98 -10.52 -6.51
CA ASP A 51 13.13 -11.37 -6.78
C ASP A 51 14.27 -10.58 -7.44
N GLU A 52 15.44 -11.24 -7.56
CA GLU A 52 16.66 -10.66 -8.13
C GLU A 52 16.50 -10.16 -9.58
N TRP A 53 15.46 -10.62 -10.28
CA TRP A 53 15.16 -10.26 -11.67
C TRP A 53 14.10 -9.16 -11.79
N GLY A 54 13.42 -8.80 -10.70
CA GLY A 54 12.27 -7.90 -10.76
C GLY A 54 11.06 -8.52 -11.48
N TYR A 55 10.96 -9.85 -11.51
CA TYR A 55 9.91 -10.58 -12.20
C TYR A 55 8.68 -10.79 -11.32
N LYS A 56 8.87 -11.11 -10.03
CA LYS A 56 7.77 -11.33 -9.08
C LYS A 56 8.08 -10.79 -7.70
N ALA A 57 7.04 -10.51 -6.92
CA ALA A 57 7.17 -10.21 -5.49
C ALA A 57 7.67 -11.48 -4.79
N PHE A 58 8.68 -11.33 -3.93
CA PHE A 58 9.37 -12.44 -3.29
C PHE A 58 9.36 -12.30 -1.77
N GLU A 59 9.94 -11.23 -1.23
CA GLU A 59 9.89 -10.97 0.21
C GLU A 59 8.57 -10.29 0.58
N GLN A 60 7.90 -10.77 1.64
CA GLN A 60 6.63 -10.22 2.15
C GLN A 60 5.65 -9.83 1.02
N PRO A 61 5.27 -10.76 0.13
CA PRO A 61 4.41 -10.43 -1.00
C PRO A 61 3.05 -9.94 -0.49
N ILE A 62 2.68 -8.73 -0.90
CA ILE A 62 1.42 -8.08 -0.54
C ILE A 62 0.48 -8.15 -1.73
N SER A 63 -0.74 -8.67 -1.56
CA SER A 63 -1.73 -8.67 -2.65
C SER A 63 -2.39 -7.30 -2.84
N ALA A 64 -3.01 -7.08 -3.99
CA ALA A 64 -3.89 -5.91 -4.19
C ALA A 64 -5.03 -5.87 -3.15
N HIS A 65 -5.55 -7.02 -2.74
CA HIS A 65 -6.58 -7.13 -1.71
C HIS A 65 -6.08 -6.65 -0.34
N ASP A 66 -4.85 -7.02 0.04
CA ASP A 66 -4.22 -6.57 1.29
C ASP A 66 -4.00 -5.05 1.29
N MET A 67 -3.60 -4.48 0.14
CA MET A 67 -3.47 -3.03 0.00
C MET A 67 -4.83 -2.34 0.17
N HIS A 68 -5.88 -2.79 -0.51
CA HIS A 68 -7.22 -2.21 -0.37
C HIS A 68 -7.78 -2.35 1.05
N ALA A 69 -7.60 -3.52 1.68
CA ALA A 69 -7.97 -3.73 3.08
C ALA A 69 -7.23 -2.75 4.02
N THR A 70 -5.94 -2.51 3.76
CA THR A 70 -5.13 -1.55 4.52
C THR A 70 -5.63 -0.11 4.35
N ILE A 71 -5.95 0.31 3.12
CA ILE A 71 -6.49 1.65 2.85
C ILE A 71 -7.79 1.86 3.62
N LEU A 72 -8.73 0.90 3.54
CA LEU A 72 -10.00 0.98 4.24
C LEU A 72 -9.82 1.01 5.77
N HIS A 73 -8.91 0.17 6.30
CA HIS A 73 -8.55 0.18 7.71
C HIS A 73 -8.00 1.53 8.17
N LEU A 74 -7.13 2.18 7.39
CA LEU A 74 -6.58 3.51 7.69
C LEU A 74 -7.65 4.62 7.70
N LEU A 75 -8.72 4.44 6.92
CA LEU A 75 -9.90 5.30 6.91
C LEU A 75 -10.88 4.99 8.06
N GLY A 76 -10.60 3.99 8.90
CA GLY A 76 -11.45 3.58 10.02
C GLY A 76 -12.63 2.69 9.60
N LEU A 77 -12.56 2.07 8.42
CA LEU A 77 -13.60 1.18 7.90
C LEU A 77 -13.19 -0.28 8.06
N ASP A 78 -14.17 -1.11 8.45
CA ASP A 78 -14.04 -2.56 8.45
C ASP A 78 -14.38 -3.10 7.05
N HIS A 79 -13.35 -3.49 6.29
CA HIS A 79 -13.51 -3.90 4.89
C HIS A 79 -14.34 -5.17 4.70
N GLU A 80 -14.45 -6.03 5.73
CA GLU A 80 -15.26 -7.24 5.65
C GLU A 80 -16.75 -6.95 5.82
N LYS A 81 -17.07 -5.84 6.51
CA LYS A 81 -18.44 -5.36 6.74
C LYS A 81 -18.90 -4.32 5.73
N LEU A 82 -17.97 -3.66 5.03
CA LEU A 82 -18.29 -2.73 3.94
C LEU A 82 -18.73 -3.52 2.70
N THR A 83 -20.01 -3.90 2.69
CA THR A 83 -20.60 -4.71 1.63
C THR A 83 -21.71 -3.98 0.88
N TYR A 84 -21.89 -4.37 -0.38
CA TYR A 84 -23.03 -3.98 -1.21
C TYR A 84 -23.63 -5.21 -1.90
N ARG A 85 -24.94 -5.38 -1.79
CA ARG A 85 -25.67 -6.50 -2.39
C ARG A 85 -25.93 -6.23 -3.87
N TYR A 86 -25.38 -7.08 -4.73
CA TYR A 86 -25.60 -7.05 -6.17
C TYR A 86 -25.70 -8.46 -6.74
N SER A 87 -26.56 -8.71 -7.73
CA SER A 87 -26.70 -10.01 -8.41
C SER A 87 -26.72 -11.25 -7.46
N GLY A 88 -27.38 -11.13 -6.31
CA GLY A 88 -27.51 -12.23 -5.32
C GLY A 88 -26.32 -12.43 -4.38
N ARG A 89 -25.27 -11.59 -4.44
CA ARG A 89 -24.06 -11.70 -3.60
C ARG A 89 -23.73 -10.38 -2.90
N ASP A 90 -23.19 -10.46 -1.69
CA ASP A 90 -22.56 -9.33 -1.02
C ASP A 90 -21.14 -9.12 -1.56
N TYR A 91 -20.93 -8.02 -2.28
CA TYR A 91 -19.62 -7.60 -2.78
C TYR A 91 -18.90 -6.74 -1.76
N ARG A 92 -17.58 -6.88 -1.68
CA ARG A 92 -16.68 -6.05 -0.88
C ARG A 92 -15.71 -5.33 -1.80
N LEU A 93 -15.22 -4.16 -1.41
CA LEU A 93 -14.20 -3.44 -2.20
C LEU A 93 -12.84 -4.18 -2.21
N SER A 94 -12.54 -4.97 -1.18
CA SER A 94 -11.40 -5.89 -1.16
C SER A 94 -11.74 -7.27 -1.76
N ASP A 95 -12.92 -7.43 -2.35
CA ASP A 95 -13.45 -8.69 -2.89
C ASP A 95 -13.43 -9.84 -1.85
N ILE A 96 -12.92 -11.03 -2.21
CA ILE A 96 -13.00 -12.24 -1.38
C ILE A 96 -11.90 -12.39 -0.33
N SER A 97 -10.93 -11.47 -0.29
CA SER A 97 -9.76 -11.60 0.56
C SER A 97 -9.21 -10.24 1.01
N GLY A 98 -7.99 -10.25 1.56
CA GLY A 98 -7.29 -9.09 2.07
C GLY A 98 -7.12 -9.13 3.58
N LYS A 99 -5.92 -8.82 4.05
CA LYS A 99 -5.58 -8.58 5.45
C LYS A 99 -4.81 -7.27 5.53
N PRO A 100 -5.15 -6.36 6.47
CA PRO A 100 -4.39 -5.14 6.66
C PRO A 100 -2.90 -5.44 6.90
N ILE A 101 -2.03 -4.73 6.19
CA ILE A 101 -0.57 -4.89 6.26
C ILE A 101 -0.13 -4.51 7.68
N PRO A 102 0.42 -5.44 8.49
CA PRO A 102 0.66 -5.20 9.92
C PRO A 102 1.54 -3.99 10.23
N LYS A 103 2.52 -3.72 9.37
CA LYS A 103 3.43 -2.56 9.51
C LYS A 103 2.75 -1.22 9.27
N LEU A 104 1.62 -1.21 8.55
CA LEU A 104 0.85 0.00 8.21
C LEU A 104 -0.44 0.13 9.03
N SER A 105 -0.91 -0.95 9.66
CA SER A 105 -2.21 -0.98 10.36
C SER A 105 -2.21 -0.32 11.75
N HIS A 106 -1.04 0.07 12.26
CA HIS A 106 -0.91 0.75 13.55
C HIS A 106 -0.93 2.26 13.37
N ARG A 107 -2.10 2.88 13.57
CA ARG A 107 -2.19 4.34 13.74
C ARG A 107 -1.39 4.73 14.97
N ARG A 108 -0.30 5.50 14.81
CA ARG A 108 0.26 6.19 15.98
C ARG A 108 -0.80 7.15 16.50
N LYS A 109 -1.08 7.13 17.82
CA LYS A 109 -1.73 8.27 18.45
C LYS A 109 -0.89 9.51 18.11
N PRO A 110 -1.49 10.65 17.74
CA PRO A 110 -0.71 11.86 17.53
C PRO A 110 0.15 12.06 18.77
N ALA A 111 1.48 12.10 18.60
CA ALA A 111 2.36 12.42 19.70
C ALA A 111 1.86 13.75 20.28
N LEU A 112 1.61 13.79 21.59
CA LEU A 112 1.37 15.05 22.28
C LEU A 112 2.51 15.98 21.84
N LYS A 113 2.20 17.05 21.10
CA LYS A 113 3.19 18.05 20.72
C LYS A 113 3.63 18.74 22.02
N ILE A 114 4.65 18.20 22.67
CA ILE A 114 5.45 19.00 23.59
C ILE A 114 6.18 19.99 22.67
N VAL A 115 5.66 21.21 22.62
CA VAL A 115 6.29 22.31 21.89
C VAL A 115 7.59 22.65 22.62
N GLN A 116 8.67 21.95 22.30
CA GLN A 116 10.01 22.49 22.46
C GLN A 116 10.31 23.31 21.21
N ARG A 117 10.52 24.62 21.43
CA ARG A 117 10.82 25.60 20.40
C ARG A 117 11.88 25.08 19.41
N GLY A 118 11.57 25.14 18.11
CA GLY A 118 12.60 25.37 17.08
C GLY A 118 13.03 24.22 16.18
N ARG A 119 12.45 23.01 16.25
CA ARG A 119 12.70 21.98 15.21
C ARG A 119 11.40 21.41 14.68
N VAL A 120 11.23 21.52 13.36
CA VAL A 120 10.14 20.87 12.64
C VAL A 120 10.75 19.64 11.96
N ASP A 121 10.66 18.49 12.63
CA ASP A 121 11.08 17.22 12.05
C ASP A 121 9.95 16.71 11.15
N TYR A 122 9.97 17.15 9.88
CA TYR A 122 9.20 16.49 8.85
C TYR A 122 9.95 15.21 8.45
N ASN A 123 9.49 14.05 8.92
CA ASN A 123 9.88 12.76 8.34
C ASN A 123 9.29 12.64 6.92
N LEU A 124 9.86 13.40 5.99
CA LEU A 124 9.57 13.41 4.56
C LEU A 124 10.56 12.47 3.85
N TYR A 125 10.39 11.16 4.03
CA TYR A 125 11.04 10.19 3.15
C TYR A 125 9.96 9.37 2.45
N PRO A 126 9.99 9.26 1.11
CA PRO A 126 9.06 8.42 0.37
C PRO A 126 9.26 6.93 0.73
N PHE A 127 8.17 6.17 0.62
CA PHE A 127 8.07 4.75 0.93
C PHE A 127 7.97 3.89 -0.33
N PHE A 128 8.42 2.64 -0.25
CA PHE A 128 8.26 1.65 -1.30
C PHE A 128 7.57 0.40 -0.74
N ILE A 129 6.45 0.03 -1.32
CA ILE A 129 5.72 -1.22 -1.07
C ILE A 129 5.79 -2.04 -2.34
N SER A 130 6.39 -3.22 -2.29
CA SER A 130 6.28 -4.17 -3.41
C SER A 130 4.95 -4.90 -3.31
N ILE A 131 4.09 -4.68 -4.30
CA ILE A 131 2.77 -5.30 -4.40
C ILE A 131 2.83 -6.40 -5.46
N LYS A 132 2.21 -7.51 -5.16
CA LYS A 132 1.90 -8.62 -6.05
C LYS A 132 0.44 -8.47 -6.51
N TYR A 133 0.14 -8.70 -7.78
CA TYR A 133 -1.25 -9.02 -8.17
C TYR A 133 -1.59 -10.45 -7.73
#